data_AF-A0A9D8QT85-F1
#
_entry.id   AF-A0A9D8QT85-F1
#
_cell.length_a   1.000
_cell.length_b   1.000
_cell.length_c   1.000
_cell.angle_alpha   90.00
_cell.angle_beta   90.00
_cell.angle_gamma   90.00
#
_symmetry.space_group_name_H-M   'P 1'
#
loop_
_entity.id
_entity.type
_entity.pdbx_description
1 polymer ?
#
loop_
_entity_poly.entity_id
_entity_poly.type
_entity_poly.pdbx_seq_one_letter_code
_entity_poly.pdbx_strand_id
1 'polypeptide(L)'
;MKVTITGFAKQQIRETARYIQMEFGRKYRNIFIHKVQDVRRYLAINPHLGPIEPLLSDCPTTYRSVVVTKLNKMIYSIADDHIEVVDLWECRREPNKQREQTIAHNEST
;
A
#
# COMPACT_ATOMS: atom_id res chain seq x y z
N MET A 1 -7.09 9.29 12.89
CA MET A 1 -6.06 9.97 12.08
C MET A 1 -6.49 10.05 10.62
N LYS A 2 -6.12 11.12 9.89
CA LYS A 2 -6.44 11.23 8.45
C LYS A 2 -5.56 10.25 7.66
N VAL A 3 -6.13 9.52 6.71
CA VAL A 3 -5.37 8.62 5.81
C VAL A 3 -5.46 9.12 4.39
N THR A 4 -4.30 9.47 3.83
CA THR A 4 -4.11 9.92 2.46
C THR A 4 -3.48 8.80 1.63
N ILE A 5 -3.76 8.79 0.32
CA ILE A 5 -3.19 7.83 -0.62
C ILE A 5 -2.56 8.64 -1.74
N THR A 6 -1.27 8.43 -1.99
CA THR A 6 -0.49 9.13 -3.02
C THR A 6 -1.04 8.83 -4.42
N GLY A 7 -0.63 9.64 -5.41
CA GLY A 7 -0.97 9.39 -6.81
C GLY A 7 -0.48 8.03 -7.29
N PHE A 8 0.74 7.68 -6.93
CA PHE A 8 1.37 6.40 -7.27
C PHE A 8 0.63 5.21 -6.64
N ALA A 9 0.39 5.22 -5.32
CA ALA A 9 -0.39 4.16 -4.67
C ALA A 9 -1.81 4.00 -5.26
N LYS A 10 -2.48 5.12 -5.59
CA LYS A 10 -3.78 5.07 -6.28
C LYS A 10 -3.69 4.38 -7.63
N GLN A 11 -2.63 4.63 -8.40
CA GLN A 11 -2.40 3.98 -9.68
C GLN A 11 -2.19 2.47 -9.50
N GLN A 12 -1.32 2.06 -8.58
CA GLN A 12 -1.05 0.64 -8.28
C GLN A 12 -2.33 -0.11 -7.86
N ILE A 13 -3.16 0.50 -7.02
CA ILE A 13 -4.47 -0.05 -6.63
C ILE A 13 -5.40 -0.19 -7.83
N ARG A 14 -5.46 0.82 -8.72
CA ARG A 14 -6.31 0.78 -9.92
C ARG A 14 -5.87 -0.31 -10.90
N GLU A 15 -4.57 -0.43 -11.14
CA GLU A 15 -4.01 -1.44 -12.04
C GLU A 15 -4.27 -2.85 -11.51
N THR A 16 -4.05 -3.06 -10.20
CA THR A 16 -4.37 -4.33 -9.54
C THR A 16 -5.87 -4.65 -9.63
N ALA A 17 -6.74 -3.67 -9.39
CA ALA A 17 -8.18 -3.85 -9.52
C ALA A 17 -8.60 -4.16 -10.96
N ARG A 18 -7.98 -3.53 -11.96
CA ARG A 18 -8.22 -3.80 -13.38
C ARG A 18 -7.83 -5.21 -13.75
N TYR A 19 -6.64 -5.67 -13.34
CA TYR A 19 -6.19 -7.03 -13.54
C TYR A 19 -7.17 -8.04 -12.90
N ILE A 20 -7.54 -7.85 -11.63
CA ILE A 20 -8.49 -8.75 -10.96
C ILE A 20 -9.84 -8.80 -11.69
N GLN A 21 -10.31 -7.67 -12.21
CA GLN A 21 -11.56 -7.63 -12.99
C GLN A 21 -11.43 -8.41 -14.30
N MET A 22 -10.32 -8.27 -15.02
CA MET A 22 -10.09 -8.95 -16.29
C MET A 22 -10.00 -10.46 -16.11
N GLU A 23 -9.24 -10.91 -15.11
CA GLU A 23 -8.96 -12.35 -14.91
C GLU A 23 -10.07 -13.08 -14.15
N PHE A 24 -10.70 -12.43 -13.18
CA PHE A 24 -11.63 -13.08 -12.24
C PHE A 24 -13.03 -12.46 -12.24
N GLY A 25 -13.23 -11.33 -12.93
CA GLY A 25 -14.52 -10.66 -13.01
C GLY A 25 -14.79 -9.65 -11.89
N ARG A 26 -15.90 -8.91 -12.06
CA ARG A 26 -16.26 -7.74 -11.22
C ARG A 26 -16.43 -8.07 -9.74
N LYS A 27 -16.94 -9.26 -9.42
CA LYS A 27 -17.15 -9.71 -8.02
C LYS A 27 -15.85 -9.67 -7.22
N TYR A 28 -14.78 -10.26 -7.74
CA TYR A 28 -13.49 -10.30 -7.05
C TYR A 28 -12.81 -8.94 -7.00
N ARG A 29 -12.97 -8.12 -8.05
CA ARG A 29 -12.52 -6.73 -8.03
C ARG A 29 -13.17 -5.95 -6.89
N ASN A 30 -14.48 -6.10 -6.68
CA ASN A 30 -15.18 -5.40 -5.61
C ASN A 30 -14.71 -5.87 -4.22
N ILE A 31 -14.48 -7.17 -4.04
CA ILE A 31 -13.91 -7.72 -2.79
C ILE A 31 -12.54 -7.09 -2.51
N PHE A 32 -11.67 -6.98 -3.51
CA PHE A 32 -10.35 -6.33 -3.35
C PHE A 32 -10.49 -4.87 -2.93
N ILE A 33 -11.37 -4.10 -3.59
CA ILE A 33 -11.59 -2.69 -3.26
C ILE A 33 -12.14 -2.52 -1.84
N HIS A 34 -13.07 -3.38 -1.40
CA HIS A 34 -13.55 -3.35 -0.01
C HIS A 34 -12.42 -3.61 0.99
N LYS A 35 -11.56 -4.60 0.73
CA LYS A 35 -10.39 -4.85 1.60
C LYS A 35 -9.43 -3.66 1.66
N VAL A 36 -9.19 -2.98 0.55
CA VAL A 36 -8.41 -1.73 0.52
C VAL A 36 -9.05 -0.66 1.41
N GLN A 37 -10.37 -0.52 1.36
CA GLN A 37 -11.11 0.44 2.20
C GLN A 37 -11.11 0.06 3.68
N ASP A 38 -11.26 -1.23 4.00
CA ASP A 38 -11.21 -1.73 5.37
C ASP A 38 -9.85 -1.47 6.00
N VAL A 39 -8.77 -1.81 5.30
CA VAL A 39 -7.40 -1.54 5.76
C VAL A 39 -7.17 -0.05 5.99
N ARG A 40 -7.62 0.81 5.06
CA ARG A 40 -7.55 2.27 5.23
C ARG A 40 -8.30 2.73 6.49
N ARG A 41 -9.48 2.17 6.77
CA ARG A 41 -10.24 2.46 7.99
C ARG A 41 -9.51 2.00 9.24
N TYR A 42 -8.92 0.81 9.22
CA TYR A 42 -8.16 0.30 10.37
C TYR A 42 -6.91 1.12 10.64
N LEU A 43 -6.19 1.56 9.61
CA LEU A 43 -5.06 2.49 9.77
C LEU A 43 -5.48 3.80 10.42
N ALA A 44 -6.65 4.35 10.06
CA ALA A 44 -7.16 5.57 10.67
C ALA A 44 -7.40 5.45 12.18
N ILE A 45 -7.67 4.24 12.67
CA ILE A 45 -7.93 3.90 14.08
C ILE A 45 -6.63 3.49 14.80
N ASN A 46 -5.82 2.65 14.17
CA ASN A 46 -4.55 2.16 14.69
C ASN A 46 -3.43 2.36 13.65
N PRO A 47 -2.72 3.49 13.72
CA PRO A 47 -1.63 3.78 12.80
C PRO A 47 -0.48 2.76 12.85
N HIS A 48 -0.27 2.10 13.99
CA HIS A 48 0.81 1.14 14.19
C HIS A 48 0.38 -0.32 13.92
N LEU A 49 -0.73 -0.53 13.20
CA LEU A 49 -1.28 -1.84 12.87
C LEU A 49 -0.27 -2.76 12.16
N GLY A 50 0.63 -2.17 11.38
CA GLY A 50 1.67 -2.88 10.63
C GLY A 50 3.06 -2.74 11.25
N PRO A 51 3.93 -3.77 11.13
CA PRO A 51 5.32 -3.66 11.51
C PRO A 51 6.06 -2.67 10.59
N ILE A 52 7.25 -2.24 11.02
CA ILE A 52 8.21 -1.54 10.16
C ILE A 52 8.56 -2.47 9.00
N GLU A 53 8.57 -1.94 7.78
CA GLU A 53 8.88 -2.71 6.57
C GLU A 53 10.40 -2.95 6.50
N PRO A 54 10.89 -4.21 6.63
CA PRO A 54 12.33 -4.46 6.72
C PRO A 54 13.11 -4.01 5.49
N LEU A 55 12.53 -4.15 4.29
CA LEU A 55 13.15 -3.76 3.03
C LEU A 55 13.27 -2.24 2.84
N LEU A 56 12.61 -1.45 3.70
CA LEU A 56 12.67 0.01 3.68
C LEU A 56 13.21 0.58 5.00
N SER A 57 13.76 -0.28 5.88
CA SER A 57 14.23 0.11 7.21
C SER A 57 15.46 1.02 7.19
N ASP A 58 16.19 1.04 6.08
CA ASP A 58 17.37 1.88 5.86
C ASP A 58 17.03 3.24 5.24
N CYS A 59 15.76 3.47 4.89
CA CYS A 59 15.31 4.75 4.37
C CYS A 59 15.16 5.79 5.51
N PRO A 60 15.35 7.09 5.23
CA PRO A 60 15.12 8.15 6.24
C PRO A 60 13.70 8.14 6.80
N THR A 61 12.72 7.84 5.94
CA THR A 61 11.31 7.69 6.32
C THR A 61 11.07 6.30 6.90
N THR A 62 10.45 6.23 8.09
CA THR A 62 10.03 4.96 8.68
C THR A 62 8.77 4.44 7.98
N TYR A 63 8.96 3.51 7.05
CA TYR A 63 7.86 2.83 6.38
C TYR A 63 7.37 1.62 7.16
N ARG A 64 6.07 1.38 7.08
CA ARG A 64 5.36 0.22 7.63
C ARG A 64 4.59 -0.49 6.53
N SER A 65 4.23 -1.73 6.78
CA SER A 65 3.39 -2.47 5.85
C SER A 65 2.25 -3.22 6.51
N VAL A 66 1.12 -3.32 5.80
CA VAL A 66 -0.05 -4.06 6.26
C VAL A 66 -0.62 -4.88 5.11
N VAL A 67 -0.91 -6.15 5.38
CA VAL A 67 -1.45 -7.08 4.40
C VAL A 67 -2.90 -6.71 4.06
N VAL A 68 -3.18 -6.51 2.78
CA VAL A 68 -4.54 -6.24 2.27
C VAL A 68 -5.20 -7.54 1.81
N THR A 69 -4.44 -8.34 1.07
CA THR A 69 -4.84 -9.67 0.62
C THR A 69 -3.65 -10.62 0.76
N LYS A 70 -3.85 -11.91 0.54
CA LYS A 70 -2.72 -12.88 0.50
C LYS A 70 -1.64 -12.51 -0.52
N LEU A 71 -1.97 -11.67 -1.52
CA LEU A 71 -1.08 -11.31 -2.62
C LEU A 71 -0.56 -9.87 -2.54
N ASN A 72 -1.11 -9.04 -1.66
CA ASN A 72 -0.80 -7.61 -1.64
C ASN A 72 -0.67 -7.06 -0.23
N LYS A 73 0.28 -6.14 -0.05
CA LYS A 73 0.42 -5.33 1.16
C LYS A 73 0.48 -3.84 0.81
N MET A 74 -0.13 -2.99 1.62
CA MET A 74 0.04 -1.54 1.54
C MET A 74 1.32 -1.14 2.25
N ILE A 75 2.06 -0.23 1.64
CA ILE A 75 3.19 0.45 2.27
C ILE A 75 2.72 1.85 2.68
N TYR A 76 3.03 2.24 3.90
CA TYR A 76 2.61 3.53 4.44
C TYR A 76 3.63 4.10 5.43
N SER A 77 3.61 5.41 5.59
CA SER A 77 4.35 6.14 6.64
C SER A 77 3.36 6.83 7.58
N ILE A 78 3.84 7.18 8.77
CA ILE A 78 3.07 7.91 9.78
C ILE A 78 3.76 9.27 9.95
N ALA A 79 3.01 10.34 9.70
CA ALA A 79 3.37 11.71 10.05
C ALA A 79 2.57 12.17 11.28
N ASP A 80 2.85 13.36 11.79
CA ASP A 80 2.28 13.86 13.06
C ASP A 80 0.73 13.93 13.04
N ASP A 81 0.12 14.29 11.91
CA ASP A 81 -1.32 14.50 11.78
C ASP A 81 -2.01 13.55 10.78
N HIS A 82 -1.25 12.77 10.01
CA HIS A 82 -1.80 11.91 8.97
C HIS A 82 -0.96 10.64 8.70
N ILE A 83 -1.61 9.67 8.08
CA ILE A 83 -0.99 8.51 7.45
C ILE A 83 -0.94 8.76 5.96
N GLU A 84 0.19 8.43 5.34
CA GLU A 84 0.34 8.42 3.90
C GLU A 84 0.56 7.01 3.39
N VAL A 85 -0.39 6.50 2.59
CA VAL A 85 -0.22 5.25 1.86
C VAL A 85 0.53 5.56 0.56
N VAL A 86 1.78 5.12 0.50
CA VAL A 86 2.74 5.49 -0.55
C VAL A 86 2.82 4.48 -1.68
N ASP A 87 2.49 3.21 -1.43
CA ASP A 87 2.55 2.15 -2.45
C ASP A 87 1.62 0.96 -2.11
N LEU A 88 1.37 0.10 -3.11
CA LEU A 88 0.75 -1.21 -2.96
C LEU A 88 1.67 -2.26 -3.58
N TRP A 89 2.29 -3.08 -2.74
CA TRP A 89 3.17 -4.14 -3.17
C TRP A 89 2.39 -5.41 -3.54
N GLU A 90 2.89 -6.11 -4.55
CA GLU A 90 2.44 -7.45 -4.93
C GLU A 90 3.49 -8.46 -4.44
N CYS A 91 3.13 -9.28 -3.45
CA CYS A 91 4.06 -10.18 -2.73
C CYS A 91 4.71 -11.26 -3.62
N ARG A 92 4.23 -11.42 -4.86
CA ARG A 92 4.78 -12.36 -5.86
C ARG A 92 5.87 -11.74 -6.72
N ARG A 93 6.01 -10.41 -6.75
CA ARG A 93 7.02 -9.71 -7.54
C ARG A 93 8.34 -9.63 -6.77
N GLU A 94 9.42 -9.48 -7.53
CA GLU A 94 10.77 -9.30 -6.97
C GLU A 94 10.81 -8.15 -5.95
N PRO A 95 11.13 -8.43 -4.67
CA PRO A 95 11.04 -7.44 -3.59
C PRO A 95 11.92 -6.20 -3.81
N ASN A 96 13.12 -6.38 -4.36
CA ASN A 96 14.06 -5.27 -4.59
C ASN A 96 13.55 -4.29 -5.65
N LYS A 97 12.87 -4.77 -6.70
CA LYS A 97 12.27 -3.90 -7.71
C LYS A 97 11.14 -3.05 -7.13
N GLN A 98 10.38 -3.62 -6.20
CA GLN A 98 9.29 -2.90 -5.53
C GLN A 98 9.85 -1.83 -4.61
N ARG A 99 10.90 -2.16 -3.83
CA ARG A 99 11.66 -1.20 -3.02
C ARG A 99 12.16 -0.02 -3.86
N GLU A 100 12.85 -0.29 -4.96
CA GLU A 100 13.39 0.75 -5.86
C GLU A 100 12.28 1.67 -6.40
N GLN A 101 11.13 1.10 -6.79
CA GLN A 101 9.98 1.88 -7.24
C GLN A 101 9.41 2.75 -6.12
N THR A 102 9.27 2.21 -4.91
CA THR A 102 8.79 2.99 -3.76
C THR A 102 9.73 4.16 -3.49
N ILE A 103 11.05 3.93 -3.44
CA ILE A 103 12.04 5.00 -3.18
C ILE A 103 11.98 6.08 -4.28
N ALA A 104 12.02 5.67 -5.55
CA ALA A 104 12.04 6.61 -6.68
C ALA A 104 10.84 7.58 -6.69
N HIS A 105 9.65 7.11 -6.31
CA HIS A 105 8.44 7.94 -6.32
C HIS A 105 8.25 8.78 -5.04
N ASN A 106 8.91 8.44 -3.93
CA ASN A 106 8.73 9.13 -2.65
C ASN A 106 9.94 10.02 -2.25
N GLU A 107 11.10 9.91 -2.91
CA GLU A 107 12.25 10.82 -2.74
C GLU A 107 12.33 11.92 -3.82
N SER A 108 11.37 11.97 -4.75
CA SER A 108 11.30 13.00 -5.82
C SER A 108 10.49 14.23 -5.43
N THR A 109 10.30 14.52 -4.15
CA THR A 109 9.54 15.69 -3.63
C THR A 109 10.26 16.26 -2.42
#